data_AF-A0ABD1B094-F1
#
_entry.id   AF-A0ABD1B094-F1
#
_cell.length_a   1.000
_cell.length_b   1.000
_cell.length_c   1.000
_cell.angle_alpha   90.00
_cell.angle_beta   90.00
_cell.angle_gamma   90.00
#
_symmetry.space_group_name_H-M   'P 1'
#
loop_
_entity.id
_entity.type
_entity.pdbx_description
1 polymer ?
#
loop_
_entity_poly.entity_id
_entity_poly.type
_entity_poly.pdbx_seq_one_letter_code
_entity_poly.pdbx_strand_id
1 'polypeptide(L)'
;MSWDDGKHTKVKRVQLTFDDVIRSIEVEYDGASVKSHPRGTVGTKSDGFTLSPDEYITEVNGYTKTVFSGDVITALTFKTNKKTYGTYGNKSRFYFSLNAPKDKQIIGFLGDSTNALNSIDAHFGPLPPPPDGTETKPGTDDTGGNHDGGSNTKPGTDTKPGTDGSGTNTDSSPQKVEPQGGKGGNQWDDGADHDGVTKIHVTYGVGIEQIRFDYVKSGQPKEGTFHGVRGNRSFTYTIDVNHPDEYLLSVKGSYDSSNIIQGIQFKTNTKTSDYIGYDDVSTSSSSVTPPSPSPLPPNKSEAQGGNYGETFDDGAFDHVRKVYVGQGDSGVAYLKLEYEKGGEKETREHGKITLLGIEEFKVDSDDYITSMDVYVDKIVGYKSDIVTALAFKTFKGKTSHPFGITTERKYEIKDAKGGKLAGFHGYASDVLYAIGAYFAPTTN
;
A
#
# COMPACT_ATOMS: atom_id res chain seq x y z
N MET A 1 -2.66 22.82 -1.83
CA MET A 1 -3.02 23.25 -3.19
C MET A 1 -2.30 22.33 -4.16
N SER A 2 -3.05 21.71 -5.06
CA SER A 2 -2.47 20.86 -6.11
C SER A 2 -1.83 21.72 -7.20
N TRP A 3 -0.77 21.20 -7.80
CA TRP A 3 -0.02 21.85 -8.86
C TRP A 3 0.49 20.81 -9.86
N ASP A 4 0.62 21.23 -11.12
CA ASP A 4 1.16 20.41 -12.20
C ASP A 4 1.97 21.35 -13.12
N ASP A 5 3.25 21.07 -13.28
CA ASP A 5 4.11 21.82 -14.21
C ASP A 5 3.86 21.43 -15.67
N GLY A 6 3.16 20.32 -15.92
CA GLY A 6 2.91 19.76 -17.24
C GLY A 6 4.06 18.93 -17.80
N LYS A 7 3.93 18.55 -19.07
CA LYS A 7 4.94 17.77 -19.81
C LYS A 7 5.90 18.70 -20.53
N HIS A 8 7.20 18.51 -20.33
CA HIS A 8 8.26 19.25 -21.02
C HIS A 8 9.18 18.32 -21.81
N THR A 9 10.18 18.86 -22.48
CA THR A 9 11.19 18.03 -23.17
C THR A 9 12.12 17.35 -22.17
N LYS A 10 12.56 18.09 -21.14
CA LYS A 10 13.56 17.64 -20.17
C LYS A 10 13.61 18.56 -18.94
N VAL A 11 13.87 17.99 -17.76
CA VAL A 11 14.24 18.75 -16.56
C VAL A 11 15.66 19.28 -16.70
N LYS A 12 15.86 20.58 -16.53
CA LYS A 12 17.16 21.24 -16.63
C LYS A 12 17.80 21.48 -15.26
N ARG A 13 17.02 21.99 -14.31
CA ARG A 13 17.49 22.34 -12.96
C ARG A 13 16.41 22.09 -11.94
N VAL A 14 16.81 21.62 -10.76
CA VAL A 14 15.95 21.53 -9.58
C VAL A 14 16.56 22.37 -8.48
N GLN A 15 15.74 23.22 -7.86
CA GLN A 15 16.09 23.97 -6.66
C GLN A 15 15.10 23.61 -5.54
N LEU A 16 15.62 23.37 -4.34
CA LEU A 16 14.83 23.03 -3.16
C LEU A 16 15.10 24.05 -2.07
N THR A 17 14.09 24.29 -1.24
CA THR A 17 14.29 24.87 0.09
C THR A 17 13.74 23.93 1.14
N PHE A 18 14.42 23.82 2.27
CA PHE A 18 14.10 22.80 3.27
C PHE A 18 14.56 23.19 4.68
N ASP A 19 13.92 22.58 5.67
CA ASP A 19 14.24 22.64 7.10
C ASP A 19 14.41 21.21 7.64
N ASP A 20 13.53 20.80 8.56
CA ASP A 20 13.23 19.42 8.93
C ASP A 20 12.29 18.72 7.93
N VAL A 21 11.74 19.49 6.98
CA VAL A 21 10.91 19.05 5.85
C VAL A 21 11.31 19.76 4.55
N ILE A 22 10.93 19.21 3.40
CA ILE A 22 11.02 19.92 2.12
C ILE A 22 9.93 20.99 2.10
N ARG A 23 10.36 22.26 2.08
CA ARG A 23 9.46 23.43 2.14
C ARG A 23 8.95 23.80 0.77
N SER A 24 9.85 23.77 -0.22
CA SER A 24 9.46 23.96 -1.61
C SER A 24 10.42 23.32 -2.60
N ILE A 25 9.90 23.10 -3.80
CA ILE A 25 10.63 22.71 -5.00
C ILE A 25 10.33 23.70 -6.12
N GLU A 26 11.36 24.07 -6.87
CA GLU A 26 11.29 24.89 -8.08
C GLU A 26 12.06 24.15 -9.18
N VAL A 27 11.48 24.07 -10.38
CA VAL A 27 12.03 23.27 -11.48
C VAL A 27 12.11 24.13 -12.75
N GLU A 28 13.27 24.09 -13.40
CA GLU A 28 13.47 24.66 -14.72
C GLU A 28 13.49 23.54 -15.75
N TYR A 29 12.81 23.75 -16.88
CA TYR A 29 12.70 22.79 -17.97
C TYR A 29 13.30 23.34 -19.27
N ASP A 30 13.81 22.47 -20.13
CA ASP A 30 14.29 22.86 -21.46
C ASP A 30 13.12 23.33 -22.35
N GLY A 31 13.34 24.43 -23.07
CA GLY A 31 12.34 25.04 -23.97
C GLY A 31 11.30 25.91 -23.27
N ALA A 32 11.23 25.93 -21.94
CA ALA A 32 10.34 26.81 -21.19
C ALA A 32 10.99 28.18 -20.99
N SER A 33 10.33 29.27 -21.44
CA SER A 33 10.79 30.65 -21.19
C SER A 33 10.54 31.11 -19.74
N VAL A 34 9.93 30.28 -18.89
CA VAL A 34 9.50 30.65 -17.53
C VAL A 34 9.88 29.52 -16.56
N LYS A 35 10.56 29.87 -15.47
CA LYS A 35 10.80 28.96 -14.33
C LYS A 35 9.46 28.57 -13.71
N SER A 36 9.30 27.32 -13.24
CA SER A 36 8.09 27.02 -12.47
C SER A 36 8.05 27.89 -11.20
N HIS A 37 6.87 28.29 -10.75
CA HIS A 37 6.77 28.98 -9.47
C HIS A 37 7.19 28.03 -8.35
N PRO A 38 7.96 28.48 -7.34
CA PRO A 38 8.26 27.65 -6.17
C PRO A 38 6.98 27.03 -5.58
N ARG A 39 6.97 25.71 -5.44
CA ARG A 39 5.83 24.93 -4.94
C ARG A 39 5.96 24.75 -3.43
N GLY A 40 5.27 25.59 -2.66
CA GLY A 40 5.33 25.62 -1.19
C GLY A 40 5.88 26.94 -0.65
N THR A 41 6.43 26.95 0.56
CA THR A 41 7.02 28.16 1.17
C THR A 41 8.54 28.12 1.16
N VAL A 42 9.19 29.24 1.48
CA VAL A 42 10.65 29.32 1.58
C VAL A 42 11.10 28.71 2.92
N GLY A 43 12.02 27.74 2.85
CA GLY A 43 12.71 27.18 4.01
C GLY A 43 13.97 27.96 4.39
N THR A 44 14.57 27.59 5.51
CA THR A 44 15.80 28.19 6.05
C THR A 44 17.07 27.74 5.33
N LYS A 45 17.05 26.58 4.66
CA LYS A 45 18.14 26.08 3.82
C LYS A 45 17.70 26.04 2.36
N SER A 46 18.64 26.18 1.44
CA SER A 46 18.41 25.98 0.01
C SER A 46 19.59 25.26 -0.64
N ASP A 47 19.28 24.32 -1.52
CA ASP A 47 20.26 23.59 -2.33
C ASP A 47 19.57 23.05 -3.60
N GLY A 48 20.33 22.59 -4.57
CA GLY A 48 19.80 22.12 -5.84
C GLY A 48 20.87 21.58 -6.78
N PHE A 49 20.49 21.31 -8.02
CA PHE A 49 21.41 20.82 -9.04
C PHE A 49 20.96 21.21 -10.45
N THR A 50 21.92 21.28 -11.37
CA THR A 50 21.68 21.50 -12.80
C THR A 50 22.20 20.29 -13.56
N LEU A 51 21.40 19.78 -14.49
CA LEU A 51 21.75 18.61 -15.30
C LEU A 51 22.55 19.02 -16.53
N SER A 52 23.53 18.19 -16.90
CA SER A 52 24.21 18.31 -18.20
C SER A 52 23.26 17.91 -19.36
N PRO A 53 23.53 18.32 -20.62
CA PRO A 53 22.64 18.07 -21.76
C PRO A 53 22.25 16.60 -21.99
N ASP A 54 23.15 15.67 -21.67
CA ASP A 54 22.98 14.22 -21.78
C ASP A 54 22.65 13.53 -20.44
N GLU A 55 22.41 14.31 -19.39
CA GLU A 55 22.00 13.81 -18.07
C GLU A 55 20.50 14.05 -17.83
N TYR A 56 19.78 13.03 -17.41
CA TYR A 56 18.34 13.05 -17.18
C TYR A 56 17.96 12.26 -15.94
N ILE A 57 16.85 12.64 -15.29
CA ILE A 57 16.38 12.00 -14.05
C ILE A 57 15.68 10.69 -14.41
N THR A 58 16.09 9.61 -13.76
CA THR A 58 15.50 8.27 -13.90
C THR A 58 14.64 7.89 -12.69
N GLU A 59 14.93 8.44 -11.52
CA GLU A 59 14.27 8.06 -10.28
C GLU A 59 14.27 9.21 -9.27
N VAL A 60 13.16 9.33 -8.53
CA VAL A 60 13.05 10.20 -7.35
C VAL A 60 12.72 9.35 -6.14
N ASN A 61 13.61 9.40 -5.17
CA ASN A 61 13.46 8.76 -3.87
C ASN A 61 13.11 9.81 -2.84
N GLY A 62 12.17 9.51 -1.96
CA GLY A 62 11.77 10.43 -0.93
C GLY A 62 11.35 9.76 0.35
N TYR A 63 11.29 10.59 1.38
CA TYR A 63 10.79 10.20 2.69
C TYR A 63 9.64 11.12 3.07
N THR A 64 8.65 10.58 3.77
CA THR A 64 7.50 11.33 4.26
C THR A 64 7.32 11.17 5.76
N LYS A 65 6.64 12.13 6.37
CA LYS A 65 6.11 12.00 7.72
C LYS A 65 4.73 12.63 7.76
N THR A 66 3.88 12.14 8.64
CA THR A 66 2.59 12.75 8.89
C THR A 66 2.73 13.74 10.03
N VAL A 67 2.28 14.96 9.81
CA VAL A 67 2.18 16.01 10.83
C VAL A 67 0.73 16.43 10.98
N PHE A 68 0.43 17.32 11.93
CA PHE A 68 -0.92 17.83 12.16
C PHE A 68 -1.60 18.39 10.89
N SER A 69 -0.82 18.98 9.98
CA SER A 69 -1.31 19.54 8.71
C SER A 69 -1.37 18.53 7.55
N GLY A 70 -1.19 17.23 7.81
CA GLY A 70 -1.18 16.16 6.82
C GLY A 70 0.22 15.62 6.51
N ASP A 71 0.31 14.81 5.47
CA ASP A 71 1.57 14.21 5.01
C ASP A 71 2.48 15.27 4.39
N VAL A 72 3.77 15.23 4.76
CA VAL A 72 4.80 16.12 4.23
C VAL A 72 6.03 15.33 3.82
N ILE A 73 6.66 15.75 2.74
CA ILE A 73 7.94 15.20 2.27
C ILE A 73 9.05 15.76 3.14
N THR A 74 9.82 14.88 3.76
CA THR A 74 10.90 15.21 4.70
C THR A 74 12.26 15.25 4.02
N ALA A 75 12.44 14.41 3.00
CA ALA A 75 13.65 14.34 2.21
C ALA A 75 13.40 13.88 0.78
N LEU A 76 14.27 14.34 -0.14
CA LEU A 76 14.29 13.92 -1.55
C LEU A 76 15.72 13.60 -2.01
N THR A 77 15.84 12.62 -2.89
CA THR A 77 17.07 12.19 -3.56
C THR A 77 16.74 11.93 -5.02
N PHE A 78 17.53 12.48 -5.94
CA PHE A 78 17.29 12.37 -7.38
C PHE A 78 18.41 11.55 -8.00
N LYS A 79 18.05 10.48 -8.70
CA LYS A 79 19.00 9.65 -9.45
C LYS A 79 18.88 9.97 -10.92
N THR A 80 20.03 10.09 -11.58
CA THR A 80 20.13 10.31 -13.02
C THR A 80 20.75 9.09 -13.69
N ASN A 81 20.78 9.11 -15.02
CA ASN A 81 21.58 8.16 -15.80
C ASN A 81 23.10 8.25 -15.54
N LYS A 82 23.59 9.27 -14.80
CA LYS A 82 25.02 9.46 -14.51
C LYS A 82 25.37 9.32 -13.05
N LYS A 83 24.57 9.89 -12.15
CA LYS A 83 24.91 10.02 -10.72
C LYS A 83 23.67 10.31 -9.87
N THR A 84 23.89 10.54 -8.58
CA THR A 84 22.84 10.82 -7.61
C THR A 84 23.04 12.21 -6.99
N TYR A 85 21.95 12.94 -6.80
CA TYR A 85 21.89 14.25 -6.15
C TYR A 85 21.04 14.18 -4.86
N GLY A 86 21.49 14.86 -3.81
CA GLY A 86 20.91 14.81 -2.46
C GLY A 86 21.66 13.83 -1.54
N THR A 87 21.09 13.35 -0.44
CA THR A 87 19.71 13.58 0.03
C THR A 87 19.51 15.01 0.56
N TYR A 88 18.48 15.69 0.05
CA TYR A 88 18.03 16.99 0.55
C TYR A 88 17.01 16.77 1.67
N GLY A 89 17.13 17.45 2.81
CA GLY A 89 16.26 17.27 3.97
C GLY A 89 16.65 16.09 4.89
N ASN A 90 15.73 15.66 5.75
CA ASN A 90 15.97 14.64 6.78
C ASN A 90 15.17 13.37 6.50
N LYS A 91 15.83 12.20 6.51
CA LYS A 91 15.16 10.91 6.30
C LYS A 91 14.24 10.59 7.48
N SER A 92 13.00 10.23 7.19
CA SER A 92 12.00 9.73 8.15
C SER A 92 11.72 8.24 7.91
N ARG A 93 10.71 7.67 8.59
CA ARG A 93 10.41 6.22 8.54
C ARG A 93 9.63 5.78 7.30
N PHE A 94 8.88 6.67 6.68
CA PHE A 94 8.10 6.36 5.49
C PHE A 94 8.91 6.76 4.29
N TYR A 95 9.08 5.82 3.37
CA TYR A 95 9.87 6.00 2.16
C TYR A 95 8.99 5.75 0.94
N PHE A 96 9.33 6.42 -0.17
CA PHE A 96 8.80 6.11 -1.48
C PHE A 96 9.90 6.20 -2.54
N SER A 97 9.73 5.42 -3.61
CA SER A 97 10.52 5.51 -4.84
C SER A 97 9.58 5.69 -6.02
N LEU A 98 9.86 6.68 -6.86
CA LEU A 98 9.17 6.99 -8.10
C LEU A 98 10.12 6.78 -9.28
N ASN A 99 9.83 5.81 -10.14
CA ASN A 99 10.73 5.37 -11.20
C ASN A 99 10.16 5.72 -12.57
N ALA A 100 11.01 6.26 -13.45
CA ALA A 100 10.67 6.38 -14.85
C ALA A 100 10.50 4.99 -15.47
N PRO A 101 9.48 4.77 -16.31
CA PRO A 101 9.35 3.52 -17.06
C PRO A 101 10.57 3.29 -17.96
N LYS A 102 10.75 2.03 -18.39
CA LYS A 102 11.82 1.66 -19.33
C LYS A 102 11.86 2.61 -20.54
N ASP A 103 13.06 3.02 -20.93
CA ASP A 103 13.34 3.92 -22.06
C ASP A 103 12.66 5.30 -21.96
N LYS A 104 12.33 5.74 -20.75
CA LYS A 104 11.77 7.07 -20.46
C LYS A 104 12.58 7.81 -19.41
N GLN A 105 12.42 9.12 -19.40
CA GLN A 105 12.95 10.03 -18.37
C GLN A 105 11.80 10.76 -17.66
N ILE A 106 12.10 11.35 -16.51
CA ILE A 106 11.19 12.31 -15.86
C ILE A 106 11.32 13.68 -16.54
N ILE A 107 10.21 14.19 -17.08
CA ILE A 107 10.14 15.43 -17.86
C ILE A 107 9.29 16.53 -17.23
N GLY A 108 8.67 16.26 -16.09
CA GLY A 108 7.71 17.16 -15.47
C GLY A 108 7.36 16.65 -14.08
N PHE A 109 6.96 17.54 -13.18
CA PHE A 109 6.50 17.19 -11.85
C PHE A 109 5.11 17.75 -11.58
N LEU A 110 4.37 17.03 -10.74
CA LEU A 110 3.08 17.44 -10.20
C LEU A 110 2.98 17.01 -8.73
N GLY A 111 2.03 17.56 -8.00
CA GLY A 111 1.82 17.18 -6.61
C GLY A 111 0.98 18.19 -5.84
N ASP A 112 1.12 18.17 -4.53
CA ASP A 112 0.42 19.05 -3.60
C ASP A 112 1.42 19.80 -2.72
N SER A 113 1.14 21.08 -2.48
CA SER A 113 1.92 21.89 -1.55
C SER A 113 1.03 22.84 -0.74
N THR A 114 1.42 23.06 0.50
CA THR A 114 0.85 24.07 1.40
C THR A 114 1.99 24.91 1.98
N ASN A 115 2.25 24.84 3.29
CA ASN A 115 3.45 25.40 3.93
C ASN A 115 4.68 24.47 3.86
N ALA A 116 4.53 23.32 3.19
CA ALA A 116 5.55 22.35 2.86
C ALA A 116 5.15 21.63 1.57
N LEU A 117 6.08 20.87 1.00
CA LEU A 117 5.78 19.93 -0.07
C LEU A 117 5.08 18.71 0.50
N ASN A 118 3.83 18.48 0.12
CA ASN A 118 2.99 17.42 0.68
C ASN A 118 3.12 16.12 -0.13
N SER A 119 3.09 16.23 -1.47
CA SER A 119 3.20 15.10 -2.39
C SER A 119 4.01 15.49 -3.64
N ILE A 120 4.60 14.50 -4.31
CA ILE A 120 5.27 14.67 -5.60
C ILE A 120 5.04 13.44 -6.47
N ASP A 121 4.80 13.67 -7.75
CA ASP A 121 4.68 12.67 -8.80
C ASP A 121 5.31 13.22 -10.09
N ALA A 122 5.38 12.43 -11.15
CA ALA A 122 6.14 12.76 -12.35
C ALA A 122 5.39 12.50 -13.66
N HIS A 123 5.68 13.36 -14.65
CA HIS A 123 5.42 13.09 -16.05
C HIS A 123 6.62 12.39 -16.69
N PHE A 124 6.35 11.42 -17.55
CA PHE A 124 7.38 10.65 -18.24
C PHE A 124 7.40 10.94 -19.74
N GLY A 125 8.60 11.06 -20.30
CA GLY A 125 8.85 11.36 -21.72
C GLY A 125 9.98 10.55 -22.31
N PRO A 126 10.21 10.63 -23.62
CA PRO A 126 11.32 9.93 -24.29
C PRO A 126 12.66 10.42 -23.75
N LEU A 127 13.70 9.57 -23.81
CA LEU A 127 15.08 9.96 -23.47
C LEU A 127 15.53 11.17 -24.30
N PRO A 128 16.41 12.03 -23.76
CA PRO A 128 16.94 13.14 -24.54
C PRO A 128 17.76 12.59 -25.71
N PRO A 129 17.76 13.26 -26.87
CA PRO A 129 18.57 12.83 -28.00
C PRO A 129 20.05 12.74 -27.58
N PRO A 130 20.81 11.78 -28.13
CA PRO A 130 22.24 11.70 -27.88
C PRO A 130 22.89 13.07 -28.13
N PRO A 131 23.89 13.45 -27.33
CA PRO A 131 24.59 14.71 -27.56
C PRO A 131 25.06 14.76 -29.01
N ASP A 132 24.66 15.84 -29.68
CA ASP A 132 24.82 16.09 -31.11
C ASP A 132 26.20 15.65 -31.60
N GLY A 133 26.26 14.63 -32.47
CA GLY A 133 27.53 14.10 -32.98
C GLY A 133 27.59 12.64 -33.45
N THR A 134 26.55 11.83 -33.29
CA THR A 134 26.51 10.46 -33.87
C THR A 134 25.20 10.16 -34.59
N GLU A 135 24.82 11.02 -35.54
CA GLU A 135 23.94 10.55 -36.63
C GLU A 135 24.73 9.54 -37.48
N THR A 136 24.53 8.24 -37.23
CA THR A 136 24.76 7.25 -38.27
C THR A 136 23.63 7.38 -39.28
N LYS A 137 23.86 8.23 -40.28
CA LYS A 137 22.99 8.38 -41.44
C LYS A 137 22.75 7.00 -42.08
N PRO A 138 21.52 6.60 -42.41
CA PRO A 138 21.26 5.39 -43.17
C PRO A 138 21.96 5.50 -44.54
N GLY A 139 22.82 4.54 -44.84
CA GLY A 139 23.55 4.47 -46.10
C GLY A 139 22.59 4.39 -47.28
N THR A 140 22.79 5.27 -48.26
CA THR A 140 22.29 5.06 -49.60
C THR A 140 23.13 3.96 -50.23
N ASP A 141 22.48 2.84 -50.56
CA ASP A 141 23.00 1.86 -51.50
C ASP A 141 23.41 2.56 -52.79
N ASP A 142 24.68 2.44 -53.17
CA ASP A 142 25.06 2.50 -54.57
C ASP A 142 26.12 1.43 -54.86
N THR A 143 25.82 0.66 -55.89
CA THR A 143 26.51 -0.54 -56.34
C THR A 143 27.66 -0.22 -57.29
N GLY A 144 28.78 -0.92 -57.12
CA GLY A 144 29.83 -1.12 -58.13
C GLY A 144 31.11 -0.30 -57.87
N GLY A 145 32.33 -0.80 -58.04
CA GLY A 145 32.83 -2.10 -58.45
C GLY A 145 34.36 -2.04 -58.54
N ASN A 146 35.01 -3.07 -57.98
CA ASN A 146 36.26 -3.76 -58.36
C ASN A 146 37.63 -3.05 -58.56
N HIS A 147 38.67 -3.88 -58.29
CA HIS A 147 40.12 -3.83 -58.60
C HIS A 147 41.10 -3.20 -57.57
N ASP A 148 42.31 -3.72 -57.34
CA ASP A 148 42.99 -5.04 -57.49
C ASP A 148 44.40 -4.89 -56.85
N GLY A 149 44.98 -6.00 -56.34
CA GLY A 149 46.42 -6.22 -56.06
C GLY A 149 47.05 -5.51 -54.84
N GLY A 150 47.85 -6.11 -53.96
CA GLY A 150 48.51 -7.42 -53.88
C GLY A 150 49.81 -7.27 -53.07
N SER A 151 50.08 -8.19 -52.12
CA SER A 151 51.39 -8.73 -51.65
C SER A 151 52.54 -7.76 -51.27
N ASN A 152 53.40 -7.89 -50.24
CA ASN A 152 53.87 -8.98 -49.39
C ASN A 152 54.84 -8.38 -48.35
N THR A 153 54.94 -8.92 -47.12
CA THR A 153 56.18 -9.24 -46.33
C THR A 153 55.94 -9.32 -44.81
N LYS A 154 56.70 -10.22 -44.16
CA LYS A 154 56.63 -10.79 -42.79
C LYS A 154 58.08 -10.74 -42.21
N PRO A 155 58.45 -11.13 -40.95
CA PRO A 155 57.86 -11.08 -39.58
C PRO A 155 58.75 -10.37 -38.50
N GLY A 156 58.20 -10.23 -37.28
CA GLY A 156 58.94 -10.10 -35.99
C GLY A 156 58.77 -8.73 -35.36
N THR A 157 58.56 -8.51 -34.05
CA THR A 157 58.76 -9.27 -32.82
C THR A 157 57.89 -8.67 -31.69
N ASP A 158 57.71 -9.43 -30.62
CA ASP A 158 56.89 -9.16 -29.43
C ASP A 158 57.02 -7.76 -28.80
N THR A 159 55.88 -7.09 -28.57
CA THR A 159 55.64 -6.26 -27.37
C THR A 159 54.14 -6.01 -27.15
N LYS A 160 53.60 -6.44 -26.01
CA LYS A 160 52.31 -6.02 -25.42
C LYS A 160 52.48 -4.59 -24.88
N PRO A 161 51.59 -3.60 -25.11
CA PRO A 161 50.39 -3.47 -24.27
C PRO A 161 49.15 -2.76 -24.88
N GLY A 162 48.00 -2.99 -24.23
CA GLY A 162 46.85 -2.08 -24.21
C GLY A 162 45.92 -2.15 -25.42
N THR A 163 44.75 -2.75 -25.24
CA THR A 163 43.63 -2.54 -26.16
C THR A 163 42.52 -1.84 -25.38
N ASP A 164 42.52 -0.52 -25.49
CA ASP A 164 41.31 0.28 -25.47
C ASP A 164 40.42 -0.25 -26.60
N GLY A 165 39.37 -0.97 -26.21
CA GLY A 165 38.25 -1.34 -27.05
C GLY A 165 37.02 -0.66 -26.49
N SER A 166 36.91 0.65 -26.73
CA SER A 166 35.70 1.45 -26.52
C SER A 166 34.59 0.94 -27.43
N GLY A 167 33.96 -0.16 -27.05
CA GLY A 167 32.67 -0.58 -27.57
C GLY A 167 31.60 -0.04 -26.63
N THR A 168 31.05 1.14 -26.93
CA THR A 168 29.83 1.62 -26.29
C THR A 168 28.65 0.83 -26.83
N ASN A 169 28.49 -0.41 -26.35
CA ASN A 169 27.18 -1.03 -26.31
C ASN A 169 26.35 -0.18 -25.34
N THR A 170 25.38 0.57 -25.87
CA THR A 170 24.25 1.06 -25.06
C THR A 170 23.39 -0.13 -24.70
N ASP A 171 23.91 -0.99 -23.84
CA ASP A 171 23.15 -2.04 -23.20
C ASP A 171 22.29 -1.32 -22.15
N SER A 172 21.01 -1.12 -22.46
CA SER A 172 20.03 -0.53 -21.54
C SER A 172 19.68 -1.56 -20.46
N SER A 173 20.70 -2.00 -19.73
CA SER A 173 20.57 -2.95 -18.63
C SER A 173 19.67 -2.32 -17.56
N PRO A 174 18.71 -3.07 -17.01
CA PRO A 174 17.85 -2.57 -15.95
C PRO A 174 18.64 -1.99 -14.77
N GLN A 175 18.25 -0.79 -14.32
CA GLN A 175 18.98 -0.08 -13.27
C GLN A 175 18.54 -0.58 -11.90
N LYS A 176 19.44 -1.26 -11.19
CA LYS A 176 19.20 -1.69 -9.81
C LYS A 176 19.14 -0.49 -8.85
N VAL A 177 18.19 -0.52 -7.93
CA VAL A 177 18.03 0.46 -6.85
C VAL A 177 18.55 -0.11 -5.53
N GLU A 178 19.05 0.75 -4.66
CA GLU A 178 19.54 0.32 -3.34
C GLU A 178 18.35 -0.05 -2.43
N PRO A 179 18.38 -1.22 -1.77
CA PRO A 179 17.31 -1.66 -0.90
C PRO A 179 17.14 -0.69 0.29
N GLN A 180 15.90 -0.41 0.67
CA GLN A 180 15.56 0.34 1.87
C GLN A 180 15.15 -0.61 3.00
N GLY A 181 15.47 -0.22 4.25
CA GLY A 181 15.24 -1.03 5.45
C GLY A 181 16.56 -1.51 6.09
N GLY A 182 16.47 -2.59 6.85
CA GLY A 182 17.59 -3.15 7.60
C GLY A 182 18.58 -3.92 6.74
N LYS A 183 19.83 -4.06 7.23
CA LYS A 183 20.88 -4.87 6.58
C LYS A 183 20.87 -6.36 6.99
N GLY A 184 19.82 -6.81 7.68
CA GLY A 184 19.67 -8.19 8.13
C GLY A 184 19.02 -9.09 7.07
N GLY A 185 19.00 -10.40 7.32
CA GLY A 185 18.34 -11.39 6.46
C GLY A 185 19.23 -11.94 5.34
N ASN A 186 18.64 -12.75 4.45
CA ASN A 186 19.30 -13.32 3.29
C ASN A 186 19.12 -12.40 2.08
N GLN A 187 20.22 -12.05 1.42
CA GLN A 187 20.17 -11.27 0.18
C GLN A 187 19.56 -12.09 -0.96
N TRP A 188 18.71 -11.45 -1.76
CA TRP A 188 18.10 -12.04 -2.95
C TRP A 188 18.03 -11.00 -4.08
N ASP A 189 17.92 -11.52 -5.31
CA ASP A 189 17.77 -10.73 -6.55
C ASP A 189 17.12 -11.65 -7.61
N ASP A 190 15.92 -11.32 -8.06
CA ASP A 190 15.21 -12.09 -9.09
C ASP A 190 15.78 -11.87 -10.50
N GLY A 191 16.76 -10.98 -10.63
CA GLY A 191 17.30 -10.54 -11.91
C GLY A 191 16.29 -9.70 -12.69
N ALA A 192 16.75 -9.13 -13.79
CA ALA A 192 15.94 -8.21 -14.59
C ALA A 192 15.55 -8.75 -15.97
N ASP A 193 15.81 -10.03 -16.21
CA ASP A 193 15.56 -10.74 -17.47
C ASP A 193 14.13 -11.29 -17.51
N HIS A 194 13.17 -10.36 -17.47
CA HIS A 194 11.72 -10.59 -17.54
C HIS A 194 11.05 -9.45 -18.34
N ASP A 195 9.92 -9.73 -18.99
CA ASP A 195 9.18 -8.74 -19.80
C ASP A 195 8.31 -7.81 -18.92
N GLY A 196 7.87 -8.30 -17.76
CA GLY A 196 7.05 -7.53 -16.83
C GLY A 196 6.57 -8.33 -15.63
N VAL A 197 6.09 -7.62 -14.60
CA VAL A 197 5.43 -8.19 -13.42
C VAL A 197 3.94 -8.38 -13.72
N THR A 198 3.39 -9.53 -13.36
CA THR A 198 1.98 -9.89 -13.59
C THR A 198 1.21 -10.08 -12.28
N LYS A 199 1.89 -10.43 -11.19
CA LYS A 199 1.28 -10.60 -9.88
C LYS A 199 2.27 -10.33 -8.76
N ILE A 200 1.80 -9.78 -7.66
CA ILE A 200 2.59 -9.54 -6.45
C ILE A 200 1.88 -10.22 -5.28
N HIS A 201 2.60 -11.10 -4.59
CA HIS A 201 2.12 -11.77 -3.38
C HIS A 201 2.88 -11.18 -2.20
N VAL A 202 2.17 -10.54 -1.29
CA VAL A 202 2.74 -9.98 -0.07
C VAL A 202 2.17 -10.73 1.11
N THR A 203 3.03 -11.40 1.85
CA THR A 203 2.67 -12.08 3.09
C THR A 203 3.13 -11.23 4.27
N TYR A 204 2.21 -10.88 5.15
CA TYR A 204 2.45 -9.99 6.29
C TYR A 204 1.88 -10.58 7.58
N GLY A 205 2.57 -10.30 8.69
CA GLY A 205 2.23 -10.73 10.04
C GLY A 205 2.76 -9.68 11.00
N VAL A 206 3.86 -9.95 11.73
CA VAL A 206 4.57 -8.96 12.60
C VAL A 206 5.39 -7.89 11.83
N GLY A 207 5.23 -7.87 10.51
CA GLY A 207 5.87 -7.03 9.51
C GLY A 207 5.59 -7.63 8.12
N ILE A 208 6.30 -7.19 7.09
CA ILE A 208 6.32 -7.89 5.80
C ILE A 208 7.24 -9.11 5.93
N GLU A 209 6.65 -10.29 5.90
CA GLU A 209 7.31 -11.56 6.22
C GLU A 209 7.81 -12.27 4.97
N GLN A 210 7.00 -12.28 3.90
CA GLN A 210 7.42 -12.75 2.58
C GLN A 210 6.90 -11.90 1.45
N ILE A 211 7.65 -11.85 0.35
CA ILE A 211 7.18 -11.29 -0.91
C ILE A 211 7.57 -12.20 -2.08
N ARG A 212 6.70 -12.29 -3.08
CA ARG A 212 6.95 -12.96 -4.35
C ARG A 212 6.36 -12.13 -5.48
N PHE A 213 7.06 -12.09 -6.60
CA PHE A 213 6.58 -11.49 -7.83
C PHE A 213 6.47 -12.58 -8.89
N ASP A 214 5.33 -12.64 -9.59
CA ASP A 214 5.22 -13.46 -10.80
C ASP A 214 5.44 -12.58 -12.02
N TYR A 215 6.07 -13.17 -13.02
CA TYR A 215 6.57 -12.48 -14.19
C TYR A 215 6.00 -13.06 -15.48
N VAL A 216 6.22 -12.36 -16.58
CA VAL A 216 6.10 -12.87 -17.94
C VAL A 216 7.45 -12.77 -18.63
N LYS A 217 7.79 -13.76 -19.46
CA LYS A 217 9.00 -13.75 -20.29
C LYS A 217 8.76 -14.42 -21.63
N SER A 218 9.05 -13.70 -22.72
CA SER A 218 8.72 -14.10 -24.08
C SER A 218 7.25 -14.52 -24.23
N GLY A 219 6.36 -13.79 -23.54
CA GLY A 219 4.92 -14.08 -23.49
C GLY A 219 4.50 -15.29 -22.65
N GLN A 220 5.42 -15.99 -21.97
CA GLN A 220 5.12 -17.13 -21.10
C GLN A 220 5.09 -16.72 -19.62
N PRO A 221 4.08 -17.17 -18.83
CA PRO A 221 4.05 -16.95 -17.39
C PRO A 221 5.24 -17.60 -16.69
N LYS A 222 5.85 -16.90 -15.74
CA LYS A 222 6.96 -17.37 -14.92
C LYS A 222 6.69 -17.06 -13.47
N GLU A 223 6.46 -18.09 -12.68
CA GLU A 223 6.33 -17.97 -11.23
C GLU A 223 7.66 -17.56 -10.59
N GLY A 224 7.61 -16.58 -9.68
CA GLY A 224 8.78 -16.18 -8.91
C GLY A 224 8.98 -17.01 -7.64
N THR A 225 10.00 -16.62 -6.87
CA THR A 225 10.33 -17.26 -5.59
C THR A 225 9.80 -16.41 -4.43
N PHE A 226 9.37 -17.04 -3.35
CA PHE A 226 9.10 -16.34 -2.10
C PHE A 226 10.41 -15.94 -1.42
N HIS A 227 10.54 -14.66 -1.13
CA HIS A 227 11.66 -14.09 -0.40
C HIS A 227 11.21 -13.74 1.01
N GLY A 228 11.97 -14.17 2.02
CA GLY A 228 11.62 -14.05 3.44
C GLY A 228 11.08 -15.35 4.03
N VAL A 229 10.61 -15.28 5.28
CA VAL A 229 10.12 -16.45 6.02
C VAL A 229 8.70 -16.19 6.47
N ARG A 230 7.78 -17.09 6.10
CA ARG A 230 6.39 -17.03 6.56
C ARG A 230 6.33 -17.28 8.06
N GLY A 231 5.73 -16.35 8.78
CA GLY A 231 5.38 -16.53 10.19
C GLY A 231 4.24 -17.52 10.39
N ASN A 232 3.97 -17.85 11.64
CA ASN A 232 2.89 -18.79 11.99
C ASN A 232 1.47 -18.16 11.90
N ARG A 233 1.37 -16.82 11.83
CA ARG A 233 0.11 -16.06 11.79
C ARG A 233 0.18 -14.95 10.74
N SER A 234 0.30 -15.37 9.47
CA SER A 234 0.48 -14.44 8.34
C SER A 234 -0.71 -14.44 7.39
N PHE A 235 -1.05 -13.25 6.92
CA PHE A 235 -2.02 -13.00 5.85
C PHE A 235 -1.29 -12.81 4.53
N THR A 236 -1.93 -13.20 3.43
CA THR A 236 -1.40 -12.96 2.08
C THR A 236 -2.35 -12.06 1.32
N TYR A 237 -1.81 -10.95 0.80
CA TYR A 237 -2.50 -10.06 -0.13
C TYR A 237 -1.92 -10.26 -1.52
N THR A 238 -2.78 -10.31 -2.53
CA THR A 238 -2.37 -10.49 -3.92
C THR A 238 -2.78 -9.27 -4.75
N ILE A 239 -1.85 -8.77 -5.54
CA ILE A 239 -2.09 -7.69 -6.50
C ILE A 239 -1.91 -8.28 -7.90
N ASP A 240 -2.99 -8.27 -8.69
CA ASP A 240 -2.90 -8.58 -10.13
C ASP A 240 -2.47 -7.33 -10.90
N VAL A 241 -1.49 -7.50 -11.80
CA VAL A 241 -0.98 -6.46 -12.69
C VAL A 241 -1.28 -6.90 -14.13
N ASN A 242 -2.18 -6.18 -14.80
CA ASN A 242 -2.63 -6.53 -16.15
C ASN A 242 -1.60 -6.17 -17.24
N HIS A 243 -0.52 -6.94 -17.32
CA HIS A 243 0.52 -6.79 -18.35
C HIS A 243 -0.04 -7.07 -19.77
N PRO A 244 0.37 -6.33 -20.83
CA PRO A 244 1.42 -5.31 -20.85
C PRO A 244 0.95 -3.88 -20.53
N ASP A 245 -0.36 -3.65 -20.45
CA ASP A 245 -0.92 -2.30 -20.34
C ASP A 245 -0.77 -1.70 -18.94
N GLU A 246 -0.66 -2.56 -17.91
CA GLU A 246 -0.39 -2.19 -16.53
C GLU A 246 1.05 -2.53 -16.13
N TYR A 247 1.75 -1.59 -15.52
CA TYR A 247 3.11 -1.76 -15.03
C TYR A 247 3.36 -0.95 -13.75
N LEU A 248 4.29 -1.43 -12.92
CA LEU A 248 4.65 -0.79 -11.66
C LEU A 248 5.39 0.54 -11.92
N LEU A 249 4.99 1.57 -11.18
CA LEU A 249 5.60 2.91 -11.20
C LEU A 249 6.37 3.19 -9.92
N SER A 250 5.79 2.80 -8.78
CA SER A 250 6.28 3.25 -7.49
C SER A 250 6.02 2.22 -6.41
N VAL A 251 6.91 2.18 -5.42
CA VAL A 251 6.73 1.43 -4.18
C VAL A 251 6.86 2.40 -3.02
N LYS A 252 5.89 2.37 -2.11
CA LYS A 252 5.91 3.08 -0.84
C LYS A 252 6.03 2.04 0.27
N GLY A 253 6.80 2.33 1.32
CA GLY A 253 6.88 1.45 2.48
C GLY A 253 7.28 2.16 3.76
N SER A 254 7.05 1.47 4.88
CA SER A 254 7.42 1.88 6.23
C SER A 254 8.31 0.82 6.86
N TYR A 255 9.18 1.24 7.79
CA TYR A 255 9.94 0.33 8.62
C TYR A 255 9.99 0.81 10.07
N ASP A 256 10.12 -0.13 11.00
CA ASP A 256 10.20 0.15 12.43
C ASP A 256 11.61 0.60 12.87
N SER A 257 11.82 0.82 14.17
CA SER A 257 13.13 1.17 14.73
C SER A 257 14.18 0.06 14.57
N SER A 258 13.76 -1.18 14.32
CA SER A 258 14.62 -2.33 14.00
C SER A 258 14.92 -2.42 12.50
N ASN A 259 14.38 -1.49 11.70
CA ASN A 259 14.45 -1.43 10.24
C ASN A 259 13.80 -2.63 9.53
N ILE A 260 12.84 -3.30 10.17
CA ILE A 260 12.01 -4.31 9.51
C ILE A 260 10.92 -3.58 8.73
N ILE A 261 10.70 -3.97 7.47
CA ILE A 261 9.61 -3.41 6.66
C ILE A 261 8.28 -3.81 7.31
N GLN A 262 7.50 -2.82 7.70
CA GLN A 262 6.24 -3.00 8.42
C GLN A 262 5.05 -2.95 7.49
N GLY A 263 5.09 -2.09 6.47
CA GLY A 263 4.09 -2.07 5.43
C GLY A 263 4.61 -1.59 4.09
N ILE A 264 3.87 -1.92 3.04
CA ILE A 264 4.25 -1.70 1.65
C ILE A 264 2.99 -1.43 0.80
N GLN A 265 3.12 -0.54 -0.17
CA GLN A 265 2.07 -0.20 -1.13
C GLN A 265 2.69 -0.05 -2.52
N PHE A 266 1.98 -0.55 -3.52
CA PHE A 266 2.42 -0.52 -4.90
C PHE A 266 1.53 0.40 -5.70
N LYS A 267 2.14 1.25 -6.53
CA LYS A 267 1.43 2.06 -7.52
C LYS A 267 1.79 1.57 -8.91
N THR A 268 0.77 1.35 -9.72
CA THR A 268 0.88 1.11 -11.16
C THR A 268 0.46 2.36 -11.92
N ASN A 269 0.59 2.34 -13.24
CA ASN A 269 0.05 3.38 -14.12
C ASN A 269 -1.49 3.41 -14.16
N THR A 270 -2.20 2.44 -13.58
CA THR A 270 -3.68 2.39 -13.60
C THR A 270 -4.32 2.48 -12.22
N LYS A 271 -3.61 2.05 -11.16
CA LYS A 271 -4.15 2.02 -9.80
C LYS A 271 -3.05 2.09 -8.74
N THR A 272 -3.47 2.33 -7.50
CA THR A 272 -2.62 2.16 -6.31
C THR A 272 -3.24 1.04 -5.46
N SER A 273 -2.43 0.09 -5.00
CA SER A 273 -2.90 -0.96 -4.10
C SER A 273 -3.32 -0.40 -2.75
N ASP A 274 -4.00 -1.20 -1.94
CA ASP A 274 -4.08 -0.95 -0.50
C ASP A 274 -2.67 -0.89 0.11
N TYR A 275 -2.55 -0.26 1.27
CA TYR A 275 -1.35 -0.35 2.09
C TYR A 275 -1.35 -1.69 2.82
N ILE A 276 -0.37 -2.54 2.53
CA ILE A 276 -0.29 -3.92 3.00
C ILE A 276 0.70 -3.97 4.17
N GLY A 277 0.33 -4.61 5.28
CA GLY A 277 1.13 -4.64 6.50
C GLY A 277 0.63 -3.65 7.56
N TYR A 278 1.49 -3.23 8.50
CA TYR A 278 1.13 -2.27 9.55
C TYR A 278 1.27 -0.83 9.06
N ASP A 279 0.16 -0.10 9.08
CA ASP A 279 0.14 1.36 9.00
C ASP A 279 0.65 1.97 10.32
N ASP A 280 1.83 2.59 10.31
CA ASP A 280 2.25 3.52 11.39
C ASP A 280 1.75 4.96 11.09
N VAL A 281 0.76 5.12 10.20
CA VAL A 281 0.04 6.38 9.98
C VAL A 281 -1.45 6.14 9.91
N SER A 282 -2.15 6.81 10.82
CA SER A 282 -3.57 7.16 10.75
C SER A 282 -3.98 7.76 9.38
N THR A 283 -4.22 6.93 8.37
CA THR A 283 -4.80 7.36 7.09
C THR A 283 -6.10 6.62 6.82
N SER A 284 -7.12 7.00 7.59
CA SER A 284 -8.43 7.30 7.02
C SER A 284 -9.26 8.10 8.02
N SER A 285 -8.98 9.40 8.13
CA SER A 285 -10.05 10.35 8.44
C SER A 285 -10.98 10.43 7.22
N SER A 286 -11.81 9.42 7.05
CA SER A 286 -13.14 9.68 6.50
C SER A 286 -14.00 10.01 7.71
N SER A 287 -13.87 11.24 8.21
CA SER A 287 -14.90 11.82 9.06
C SER A 287 -16.11 12.08 8.16
N VAL A 288 -16.85 11.03 7.83
CA VAL A 288 -18.28 11.18 7.67
C VAL A 288 -18.74 11.52 9.07
N THR A 289 -18.96 12.81 9.35
CA THR A 289 -19.72 13.20 10.54
C THR A 289 -20.96 12.32 10.55
N PRO A 290 -21.15 11.45 11.56
CA PRO A 290 -22.42 10.75 11.67
C PRO A 290 -23.50 11.84 11.68
N PRO A 291 -24.58 11.69 10.89
CA PRO A 291 -25.70 12.60 11.02
C PRO A 291 -26.05 12.66 12.52
N SER A 292 -26.28 13.88 13.01
CA SER A 292 -26.71 14.15 14.39
C SER A 292 -27.62 13.03 14.89
N PRO A 293 -27.36 12.42 16.07
CA PRO A 293 -28.02 11.20 16.48
C PRO A 293 -29.53 11.44 16.48
N SER A 294 -30.20 10.86 15.48
CA SER A 294 -31.63 10.64 15.59
C SER A 294 -31.80 9.71 16.79
N PRO A 295 -32.76 9.97 17.69
CA PRO A 295 -32.98 9.11 18.85
C PRO A 295 -33.13 7.67 18.35
N LEU A 296 -32.32 6.77 18.90
CA LEU A 296 -32.42 5.35 18.58
C LEU A 296 -33.87 4.90 18.75
N PRO A 297 -34.37 3.98 17.90
CA PRO A 297 -35.61 3.28 18.19
C PRO A 297 -35.56 2.77 19.64
N PRO A 298 -36.66 2.87 20.42
CA PRO A 298 -36.65 2.63 21.86
C PRO A 298 -36.20 1.23 22.28
N ASN A 299 -36.00 0.33 21.32
CA ASN A 299 -35.62 -1.05 21.48
C ASN A 299 -34.26 -1.41 20.85
N LYS A 300 -33.48 -0.42 20.38
CA LYS A 300 -32.15 -0.59 19.79
C LYS A 300 -31.08 -0.14 20.79
N SER A 301 -30.12 -1.01 21.11
CA SER A 301 -28.97 -0.64 21.95
C SER A 301 -27.89 0.06 21.13
N GLU A 302 -27.06 0.86 21.80
CA GLU A 302 -25.79 1.32 21.23
C GLU A 302 -24.89 0.13 20.90
N ALA A 303 -24.16 0.22 19.79
CA ALA A 303 -23.15 -0.78 19.44
C ALA A 303 -21.87 -0.55 20.28
N GLN A 304 -21.28 -1.62 20.78
CA GLN A 304 -20.06 -1.58 21.58
C GLN A 304 -18.89 -2.09 20.74
N GLY A 305 -17.81 -1.30 20.67
CA GLY A 305 -16.62 -1.61 19.87
C GLY A 305 -16.07 -0.40 19.11
N GLY A 306 -15.33 -0.66 18.03
CA GLY A 306 -14.77 0.36 17.14
C GLY A 306 -15.73 0.84 16.05
N ASN A 307 -15.33 1.93 15.39
CA ASN A 307 -16.12 2.67 14.40
C ASN A 307 -15.64 2.44 12.94
N TYR A 308 -15.07 1.27 12.65
CA TYR A 308 -14.55 0.92 11.34
C TYR A 308 -15.25 -0.34 10.78
N GLY A 309 -15.27 -0.48 9.46
CA GLY A 309 -15.91 -1.61 8.77
C GLY A 309 -17.23 -1.23 8.11
N GLU A 310 -17.80 -2.17 7.37
CA GLU A 310 -19.12 -2.01 6.76
C GLU A 310 -20.20 -2.09 7.85
N THR A 311 -21.15 -1.17 7.81
CA THR A 311 -22.30 -1.19 8.73
C THR A 311 -23.25 -2.31 8.33
N PHE A 312 -23.70 -3.09 9.31
CA PHE A 312 -24.80 -4.03 9.14
C PHE A 312 -25.91 -3.77 10.15
N ASP A 313 -27.15 -4.02 9.74
CA ASP A 313 -28.33 -3.92 10.58
C ASP A 313 -29.32 -4.99 10.13
N ASP A 314 -29.46 -6.06 10.91
CA ASP A 314 -30.35 -7.17 10.55
C ASP A 314 -31.82 -6.83 10.86
N GLY A 315 -32.08 -5.77 11.63
CA GLY A 315 -33.40 -5.46 12.16
C GLY A 315 -33.81 -6.38 13.30
N ALA A 316 -35.12 -6.51 13.54
CA ALA A 316 -35.68 -7.32 14.62
C ALA A 316 -36.47 -8.53 14.09
N PHE A 317 -36.30 -9.65 14.79
CA PHE A 317 -36.91 -10.96 14.52
C PHE A 317 -37.64 -11.48 15.75
N ASP A 318 -38.42 -12.55 15.57
CA ASP A 318 -39.13 -13.16 16.69
C ASP A 318 -38.15 -13.87 17.61
N HIS A 319 -37.15 -14.58 17.08
CA HIS A 319 -36.15 -15.26 17.89
C HIS A 319 -34.77 -15.34 17.24
N VAL A 320 -33.73 -15.32 18.06
CA VAL A 320 -32.37 -15.77 17.70
C VAL A 320 -32.23 -17.22 18.18
N ARG A 321 -32.05 -18.16 17.25
CA ARG A 321 -31.99 -19.60 17.56
C ARG A 321 -30.59 -20.14 17.63
N LYS A 322 -29.70 -19.63 16.77
CA LYS A 322 -28.29 -19.97 16.82
C LYS A 322 -27.42 -18.76 16.53
N VAL A 323 -26.32 -18.70 17.24
CA VAL A 323 -25.22 -17.78 16.99
C VAL A 323 -23.99 -18.59 16.70
N TYR A 324 -23.42 -18.37 15.53
CA TYR A 324 -22.17 -18.95 15.08
C TYR A 324 -21.10 -17.87 15.16
N VAL A 325 -20.09 -18.08 16.00
CA VAL A 325 -18.99 -17.14 16.20
C VAL A 325 -17.73 -17.77 15.60
N GLY A 326 -17.24 -17.19 14.50
CA GLY A 326 -15.97 -17.56 13.90
C GLY A 326 -14.84 -16.74 14.50
N GLN A 327 -13.85 -17.42 15.07
CA GLN A 327 -12.69 -16.76 15.67
C GLN A 327 -11.72 -16.30 14.59
N GLY A 328 -11.06 -15.17 14.83
CA GLY A 328 -9.87 -14.71 14.13
C GLY A 328 -8.67 -14.70 15.07
N ASP A 329 -7.49 -14.37 14.55
CA ASP A 329 -6.23 -14.42 15.32
C ASP A 329 -6.20 -13.50 16.54
N SER A 330 -7.08 -12.50 16.58
CA SER A 330 -7.10 -11.48 17.63
C SER A 330 -8.48 -11.20 18.21
N GLY A 331 -9.53 -11.80 17.68
CA GLY A 331 -10.89 -11.51 18.10
C GLY A 331 -11.95 -12.25 17.32
N VAL A 332 -13.16 -11.72 17.29
CA VAL A 332 -14.26 -12.29 16.51
C VAL A 332 -14.14 -11.83 15.06
N ALA A 333 -13.93 -12.77 14.14
CA ALA A 333 -13.76 -12.47 12.72
C ALA A 333 -15.06 -12.62 11.91
N TYR A 334 -15.95 -13.51 12.36
CA TYR A 334 -17.14 -13.89 11.64
C TYR A 334 -18.31 -14.11 12.58
N LEU A 335 -19.50 -13.69 12.15
CA LEU A 335 -20.75 -13.89 12.87
C LEU A 335 -21.80 -14.40 11.90
N LYS A 336 -22.40 -15.56 12.20
CA LYS A 336 -23.58 -16.06 11.49
C LYS A 336 -24.73 -16.26 12.46
N LEU A 337 -25.90 -15.81 12.05
CA LEU A 337 -27.10 -15.78 12.87
C LEU A 337 -28.20 -16.58 12.18
N GLU A 338 -28.82 -17.49 12.92
CA GLU A 338 -30.08 -18.12 12.50
C GLU A 338 -31.23 -17.52 13.32
N TYR A 339 -32.07 -16.76 12.63
CA TYR A 339 -33.27 -16.14 13.16
C TYR A 339 -34.53 -16.95 12.83
N GLU A 340 -35.59 -16.67 13.58
CA GLU A 340 -36.95 -17.11 13.29
C GLU A 340 -37.87 -15.90 13.18
N LYS A 341 -38.71 -15.84 12.14
CA LYS A 341 -39.73 -14.80 11.94
C LYS A 341 -40.97 -15.38 11.28
N GLY A 342 -42.11 -15.27 11.94
CA GLY A 342 -43.37 -15.86 11.46
C GLY A 342 -43.31 -17.39 11.31
N GLY A 343 -42.45 -18.07 12.07
CA GLY A 343 -42.20 -19.51 11.97
C GLY A 343 -41.23 -19.94 10.86
N GLU A 344 -40.77 -19.00 10.02
CA GLU A 344 -39.74 -19.27 9.01
C GLU A 344 -38.33 -18.98 9.54
N LYS A 345 -37.33 -19.69 9.02
CA LYS A 345 -35.93 -19.52 9.39
C LYS A 345 -35.23 -18.58 8.42
N GLU A 346 -34.47 -17.64 8.96
CA GLU A 346 -33.68 -16.69 8.17
C GLU A 346 -32.22 -16.68 8.65
N THR A 347 -31.28 -16.49 7.73
CA THR A 347 -29.84 -16.47 8.03
C THR A 347 -29.22 -15.13 7.63
N ARG A 348 -28.33 -14.62 8.48
CA ARG A 348 -27.49 -13.45 8.25
C ARG A 348 -26.04 -13.75 8.61
N GLU A 349 -25.11 -13.20 7.85
CA GLU A 349 -23.68 -13.47 7.99
C GLU A 349 -22.91 -12.16 7.86
N HIS A 350 -21.95 -11.93 8.76
CA HIS A 350 -21.16 -10.70 8.85
C HIS A 350 -19.70 -11.04 9.15
N GLY A 351 -18.78 -10.25 8.61
CA GLY A 351 -17.34 -10.48 8.76
C GLY A 351 -16.80 -11.55 7.80
N LYS A 352 -15.64 -12.14 8.13
CA LYS A 352 -14.92 -13.07 7.25
C LYS A 352 -14.56 -14.38 7.97
N ILE A 353 -14.99 -15.51 7.40
CA ILE A 353 -14.65 -16.85 7.91
C ILE A 353 -13.12 -17.04 7.87
N THR A 354 -12.57 -17.61 8.94
CA THR A 354 -11.15 -17.97 9.05
C THR A 354 -10.96 -19.48 9.20
N LEU A 355 -9.70 -19.93 9.19
CA LEU A 355 -9.33 -21.34 9.41
C LEU A 355 -9.40 -21.77 10.88
N LEU A 356 -9.59 -20.83 11.83
CA LEU A 356 -9.58 -21.11 13.27
C LEU A 356 -10.87 -21.77 13.78
N GLY A 357 -11.85 -21.94 12.89
CA GLY A 357 -13.10 -22.65 13.18
C GLY A 357 -14.23 -21.73 13.62
N ILE A 358 -15.43 -22.31 13.66
CA ILE A 358 -16.68 -21.65 14.02
C ILE A 358 -17.27 -22.41 15.19
N GLU A 359 -17.61 -21.68 16.26
CA GLU A 359 -18.30 -22.23 17.41
C GLU A 359 -19.78 -21.86 17.38
N GLU A 360 -20.63 -22.78 17.83
CA GLU A 360 -22.09 -22.62 17.83
C GLU A 360 -22.61 -22.43 19.26
N PHE A 361 -23.42 -21.39 19.45
CA PHE A 361 -24.31 -21.24 20.58
C PHE A 361 -25.77 -21.45 20.17
N LYS A 362 -26.34 -22.58 20.60
CA LYS A 362 -27.74 -22.92 20.36
C LYS A 362 -28.64 -22.50 21.52
N VAL A 363 -29.75 -21.87 21.17
CA VAL A 363 -30.82 -21.46 22.09
C VAL A 363 -31.98 -22.45 21.96
N ASP A 364 -32.48 -22.95 23.09
CA ASP A 364 -33.60 -23.90 23.11
C ASP A 364 -34.91 -23.22 22.68
N SER A 365 -35.87 -24.00 22.17
CA SER A 365 -37.10 -23.45 21.60
C SER A 365 -37.96 -22.67 22.59
N ASP A 366 -37.89 -23.05 23.87
CA ASP A 366 -38.60 -22.43 24.99
C ASP A 366 -37.70 -21.52 25.85
N ASP A 367 -36.56 -21.09 25.29
CA ASP A 367 -35.61 -20.16 25.89
C ASP A 367 -35.29 -19.01 24.91
N TYR A 368 -34.61 -17.97 25.41
CA TYR A 368 -34.19 -16.83 24.61
C TYR A 368 -33.01 -16.09 25.25
N ILE A 369 -32.23 -15.39 24.42
CA ILE A 369 -31.09 -14.57 24.88
C ILE A 369 -31.62 -13.30 25.56
N THR A 370 -31.12 -13.00 26.76
CA THR A 370 -31.48 -11.82 27.56
C THR A 370 -30.37 -10.78 27.57
N SER A 371 -29.11 -11.21 27.50
CA SER A 371 -27.98 -10.29 27.38
C SER A 371 -26.79 -10.90 26.64
N MET A 372 -25.91 -10.02 26.20
CA MET A 372 -24.62 -10.36 25.61
C MET A 372 -23.51 -9.56 26.28
N ASP A 373 -22.47 -10.25 26.72
CA ASP A 373 -21.22 -9.65 27.13
C ASP A 373 -20.33 -9.48 25.89
N VAL A 374 -19.89 -8.26 25.63
CA VAL A 374 -19.02 -7.87 24.51
C VAL A 374 -17.66 -7.45 25.09
N TYR A 375 -16.62 -8.19 24.71
CA TYR A 375 -15.24 -7.85 25.06
C TYR A 375 -14.62 -7.10 23.88
N VAL A 376 -13.97 -5.99 24.19
CA VAL A 376 -13.41 -5.09 23.18
C VAL A 376 -11.96 -4.83 23.53
N ASP A 377 -11.10 -4.69 22.52
CA ASP A 377 -9.75 -4.19 22.76
C ASP A 377 -9.22 -3.42 21.57
N LYS A 378 -8.25 -2.54 21.86
CA LYS A 378 -7.47 -1.85 20.83
C LYS A 378 -6.27 -2.71 20.49
N ILE A 379 -6.45 -3.58 19.50
CA ILE A 379 -5.38 -4.47 19.06
C ILE A 379 -4.58 -3.82 17.95
N VAL A 380 -3.26 -3.77 18.14
CA VAL A 380 -2.31 -3.29 17.14
C VAL A 380 -2.45 -4.12 15.87
N GLY A 381 -2.78 -3.47 14.75
CA GLY A 381 -3.03 -4.13 13.46
C GLY A 381 -4.45 -3.94 12.92
N TYR A 382 -5.40 -3.51 13.74
CA TYR A 382 -6.76 -3.21 13.30
C TYR A 382 -7.02 -1.70 13.25
N LYS A 383 -7.90 -1.27 12.34
CA LYS A 383 -8.12 0.16 12.06
C LYS A 383 -8.91 0.91 13.15
N SER A 384 -9.54 0.17 14.06
CA SER A 384 -10.27 0.66 15.23
C SER A 384 -10.28 -0.46 16.28
N ASP A 385 -10.86 -0.20 17.44
CA ASP A 385 -11.09 -1.23 18.46
C ASP A 385 -11.91 -2.38 17.86
N ILE A 386 -11.62 -3.62 18.25
CA ILE A 386 -12.33 -4.80 17.74
C ILE A 386 -13.08 -5.53 18.85
N VAL A 387 -14.13 -6.27 18.49
CA VAL A 387 -14.78 -7.23 19.38
C VAL A 387 -13.89 -8.47 19.47
N THR A 388 -13.32 -8.70 20.65
CA THR A 388 -12.37 -9.80 20.88
C THR A 388 -13.05 -11.07 21.36
N ALA A 389 -14.20 -10.95 22.03
CA ALA A 389 -15.02 -12.09 22.43
C ALA A 389 -16.49 -11.70 22.64
N LEU A 390 -17.37 -12.69 22.51
CA LEU A 390 -18.79 -12.59 22.83
C LEU A 390 -19.20 -13.68 23.82
N ALA A 391 -20.05 -13.36 24.79
CA ALA A 391 -20.72 -14.38 25.61
C ALA A 391 -22.21 -14.06 25.75
N PHE A 392 -23.06 -15.08 25.78
CA PHE A 392 -24.51 -14.93 25.78
C PHE A 392 -25.12 -15.50 27.05
N LYS A 393 -26.13 -14.80 27.59
CA LYS A 393 -26.94 -15.26 28.72
C LYS A 393 -28.38 -15.43 28.25
N THR A 394 -29.02 -16.51 28.68
CA THR A 394 -30.42 -16.79 28.36
C THR A 394 -31.35 -16.60 29.55
N PHE A 395 -32.65 -16.55 29.28
CA PHE A 395 -33.69 -16.40 30.29
C PHE A 395 -33.70 -17.55 31.29
N LYS A 396 -33.50 -18.80 30.84
CA LYS A 396 -33.39 -19.97 31.73
C LYS A 396 -32.08 -20.08 32.50
N GLY A 397 -31.21 -19.07 32.41
CA GLY A 397 -29.95 -19.01 33.15
C GLY A 397 -28.78 -19.74 32.48
N LYS A 398 -28.92 -20.21 31.23
CA LYS A 398 -27.79 -20.74 30.47
C LYS A 398 -26.85 -19.58 30.13
N THR A 399 -25.58 -19.73 30.45
CA THR A 399 -24.52 -18.78 30.06
C THR A 399 -23.52 -19.51 29.19
N SER A 400 -23.22 -18.97 28.00
CA SER A 400 -22.17 -19.51 27.15
C SER A 400 -20.79 -19.23 27.76
N HIS A 401 -19.79 -20.02 27.38
CA HIS A 401 -18.42 -19.52 27.51
C HIS A 401 -18.22 -18.32 26.56
N PRO A 402 -17.23 -17.46 26.81
CA PRO A 402 -16.82 -16.46 25.83
C PRO A 402 -16.30 -17.14 24.57
N PHE A 403 -16.78 -16.72 23.42
CA PHE A 403 -16.30 -17.12 22.10
C PHE A 403 -15.26 -16.09 21.64
N GLY A 404 -13.97 -16.44 21.73
CA GLY A 404 -12.84 -15.55 21.45
C GLY A 404 -11.95 -15.28 22.67
N ILE A 405 -11.24 -14.15 22.66
CA ILE A 405 -10.26 -13.77 23.69
C ILE A 405 -10.85 -12.67 24.58
N THR A 406 -11.06 -12.97 25.87
CA THR A 406 -11.57 -11.98 26.84
C THR A 406 -10.51 -10.95 27.21
N THR A 407 -10.89 -9.68 27.27
CA THR A 407 -10.05 -8.56 27.70
C THR A 407 -10.63 -7.86 28.93
N GLU A 408 -9.92 -6.88 29.49
CA GLU A 408 -10.40 -6.10 30.63
C GLU A 408 -11.60 -5.21 30.27
N ARG A 409 -11.65 -4.70 29.03
CA ARG A 409 -12.73 -3.84 28.55
C ARG A 409 -13.92 -4.70 28.11
N LYS A 410 -14.92 -4.76 28.98
CA LYS A 410 -16.15 -5.53 28.82
C LYS A 410 -17.38 -4.63 28.94
N TYR A 411 -18.34 -4.86 28.06
CA TYR A 411 -19.66 -4.22 28.08
C TYR A 411 -20.75 -5.29 28.14
N GLU A 412 -21.78 -5.08 28.96
CA GLU A 412 -22.97 -5.93 28.94
C GLU A 412 -24.08 -5.19 28.17
N ILE A 413 -24.53 -5.78 27.07
CA ILE A 413 -25.68 -5.31 26.28
C ILE A 413 -26.92 -6.07 26.73
N LYS A 414 -27.86 -5.36 27.34
CA LYS A 414 -29.15 -5.88 27.81
C LYS A 414 -30.24 -4.81 27.74
N ASP A 415 -31.49 -5.25 27.66
CA ASP A 415 -32.62 -4.35 27.87
C ASP A 415 -32.82 -4.07 29.36
N ALA A 416 -32.91 -2.79 29.72
CA ALA A 416 -33.18 -2.36 31.08
C ALA A 416 -34.53 -2.87 31.62
N LYS A 417 -35.48 -3.21 30.74
CA LYS A 417 -36.80 -3.74 31.09
C LYS A 417 -36.89 -5.27 31.03
N GLY A 418 -35.79 -5.97 30.76
CA GLY A 418 -35.76 -7.44 30.73
C GLY A 418 -36.26 -8.08 29.44
N GLY A 419 -36.26 -7.35 28.33
CA GLY A 419 -36.65 -7.86 27.02
C GLY A 419 -35.73 -8.95 26.45
N LYS A 420 -36.26 -9.63 25.42
CA LYS A 420 -35.59 -10.67 24.64
C LYS A 420 -34.73 -10.04 23.55
N LEU A 421 -33.49 -10.49 23.38
CA LEU A 421 -32.66 -10.13 22.23
C LEU A 421 -33.30 -10.66 20.94
N ALA A 422 -33.59 -9.75 20.02
CA ALA A 422 -34.38 -9.98 18.81
C ALA A 422 -33.59 -9.80 17.51
N GLY A 423 -32.40 -9.21 17.54
CA GLY A 423 -31.61 -8.94 16.34
C GLY A 423 -30.28 -8.26 16.65
N PHE A 424 -29.41 -8.16 15.65
CA PHE A 424 -28.08 -7.57 15.78
C PHE A 424 -27.86 -6.45 14.75
N HIS A 425 -27.00 -5.50 15.11
CA HIS A 425 -26.47 -4.48 14.22
C HIS A 425 -25.03 -4.17 14.62
N GLY A 426 -24.23 -3.57 13.75
CA GLY A 426 -22.84 -3.30 14.07
C GLY A 426 -21.98 -2.93 12.88
N TYR A 427 -20.68 -3.14 13.04
CA TYR A 427 -19.67 -2.84 12.04
C TYR A 427 -18.76 -4.06 11.87
N ALA A 428 -18.59 -4.54 10.64
CA ALA A 428 -17.76 -5.70 10.33
C ALA A 428 -17.02 -5.52 9.00
N SER A 429 -15.83 -6.12 8.88
CA SER A 429 -15.16 -6.31 7.60
C SER A 429 -14.33 -7.59 7.61
N ASP A 430 -13.03 -7.50 7.82
CA ASP A 430 -12.17 -8.65 8.10
C ASP A 430 -12.39 -9.21 9.52
N VAL A 431 -12.79 -8.34 10.45
CA VAL A 431 -13.23 -8.69 11.80
C VAL A 431 -14.51 -7.94 12.20
N LEU A 432 -15.10 -8.36 13.31
CA LEU A 432 -16.20 -7.65 13.96
C LEU A 432 -15.63 -6.49 14.78
N TYR A 433 -15.87 -5.26 14.34
CA TYR A 433 -15.37 -4.05 15.01
C TYR A 433 -16.29 -3.62 16.15
N ALA A 434 -17.60 -3.67 15.93
CA ALA A 434 -18.59 -3.37 16.97
C ALA A 434 -19.88 -4.15 16.75
N ILE A 435 -20.61 -4.36 17.85
CA ILE A 435 -21.91 -5.03 17.82
C ILE A 435 -22.87 -4.42 18.84
N GLY A 436 -24.12 -4.29 18.42
CA GLY A 436 -25.28 -3.90 19.22
C GLY A 436 -26.44 -4.85 18.96
N ALA A 437 -27.54 -4.64 19.68
CA ALA A 437 -28.69 -5.53 19.64
C ALA A 437 -30.01 -4.77 19.58
N TYR A 438 -31.02 -5.43 19.01
CA TYR A 438 -32.42 -5.09 19.20
C TYR A 438 -33.02 -5.95 20.29
N PHE A 439 -33.93 -5.38 21.07
CA PHE A 439 -34.70 -6.09 22.08
C PHE A 439 -36.19 -6.06 21.75
N ALA A 440 -36.91 -7.10 22.13
CA ALA A 440 -38.36 -7.17 22.06
C ALA A 440 -38.93 -7.33 23.48
N PRO A 441 -40.04 -6.66 23.82
CA PRO A 441 -40.71 -6.88 25.09
C PRO A 441 -41.10 -8.34 25.23
N THR A 442 -40.90 -8.91 26.41
CA THR A 442 -41.45 -10.21 26.76
C THR A 442 -42.79 -9.96 27.44
N THR A 443 -43.89 -10.44 26.85
CA THR A 443 -45.17 -10.51 27.56
C THR A 443 -45.03 -11.53 28.69
N ASN A 444 -45.21 -11.08 29.93
CA ASN A 444 -45.31 -11.95 31.10
C ASN A 444 -46.45 -12.96 30.96
#